data_AF-A0A921T697-F1
#
_entry.id   AF-A0A921T697-F1
#
_cell.length_a   1.000
_cell.length_b   1.000
_cell.length_c   1.000
_cell.angle_alpha   90.00
_cell.angle_beta   90.00
_cell.angle_gamma   90.00
#
_symmetry.space_group_name_H-M   'P 1'
#
loop_
_entity.id
_entity.type
_entity.pdbx_description
1 polymer ?
#
loop_
_entity_poly.entity_id
_entity_poly.type
_entity_poly.pdbx_seq_one_letter_code
_entity_poly.pdbx_strand_id
1 'polypeptide(L)'
;QLLYALDEQVRAHEVAGLVTKYEHWEFLGAVIDDEGVCRGIVAQDLQSSEIKSFRGDAVIMATGGPGIIFGKSTNSVINTGSAASIVYQQGATYANGEFIQIHPTAIPGDDKNRLMSESARGEGGRVWTYKDGKPWYFLEEKYPAYGNLVPRDIATREIFDVCINQKLGINGENMVYLDLSHKDPHELDIKLGGIIEIYEKFVGDDPRKLPMKIFPAVHYSMGGIWVDYDQMTEIPGLFAAGECDYSQHGANRLGANSLLSAIYGGMVAGPKAVDYIKHLKKHAADLPESIFENRVKEEQAKWDAILKMDGTENAYLLHKELGELMTKHVTVVRFNDGLKEAYAEIKELLKRWENININDTQKWSNQGAQFTRQLKNMLYLALVITKGALLRDESRGAHYKPDFPDRNDEDFLKTTMAKFNPATGEPEITYEDVDVSLIPPRKRDYTSKGDE
;
A
#
# COMPACT_ATOMS: atom_id res chain seq x y z
N GLN A 1 14.64 5.11 14.74
CA GLN A 1 14.77 4.98 16.21
C GLN A 1 13.78 3.96 16.77
N LEU A 2 12.46 4.13 16.60
CA LEU A 2 11.46 3.16 17.11
C LEU A 2 11.62 1.73 16.56
N LEU A 3 11.82 1.56 15.25
CA LEU A 3 12.04 0.23 14.67
C LEU A 3 13.27 -0.47 15.26
N TYR A 4 14.38 0.26 15.43
CA TYR A 4 15.59 -0.29 16.05
C TYR A 4 15.37 -0.70 17.51
N ALA A 5 14.62 0.09 18.28
CA ALA A 5 14.29 -0.28 19.65
C ALA A 5 13.46 -1.57 19.72
N LEU A 6 12.50 -1.76 18.80
CA LEU A 6 11.71 -2.99 18.70
C LEU A 6 12.56 -4.18 18.20
N ASP A 7 13.41 -3.96 17.19
CA ASP A 7 14.35 -4.96 16.69
C ASP A 7 15.31 -5.44 17.79
N GLU A 8 15.83 -4.54 18.61
CA GLU A 8 16.66 -4.89 19.77
C GLU A 8 15.93 -5.83 20.75
N GLN A 9 14.63 -5.62 21.00
CA GLN A 9 13.84 -6.54 21.84
C GLN A 9 13.66 -7.90 21.17
N VAL A 10 13.37 -7.94 19.88
CA VAL A 10 13.26 -9.20 19.12
C VAL A 10 14.57 -9.96 19.15
N ARG A 11 15.71 -9.28 18.96
CA ARG A 11 17.05 -9.87 19.04
C ARG A 11 17.38 -10.37 20.45
N ALA A 12 16.94 -9.68 21.50
CA ALA A 12 17.09 -10.17 22.86
C ALA A 12 16.30 -11.49 23.07
N HIS A 13 15.08 -11.58 22.53
CA HIS A 13 14.29 -12.81 22.56
C HIS A 13 14.85 -13.92 21.67
N GLU A 14 15.50 -13.58 20.55
CA GLU A 14 16.24 -14.51 19.71
C GLU A 14 17.41 -15.14 20.48
N VAL A 15 18.23 -14.33 21.16
CA VAL A 15 19.33 -14.82 22.02
C VAL A 15 18.82 -15.69 23.16
N ALA A 16 17.63 -15.41 23.69
CA ALA A 16 16.98 -16.22 24.71
C ALA A 16 16.34 -17.52 24.19
N GLY A 17 16.37 -17.77 22.88
CA GLY A 17 15.75 -18.94 22.25
C GLY A 17 14.22 -18.90 22.19
N LEU A 18 13.62 -17.72 22.39
CA LEU A 18 12.17 -17.51 22.36
C LEU A 18 11.67 -17.13 20.96
N VAL A 19 12.56 -16.62 20.11
CA VAL A 19 12.27 -16.26 18.72
C VAL A 19 13.26 -16.97 17.80
N THR A 20 12.74 -17.62 16.76
CA THR A 20 13.55 -18.11 15.64
C THR A 20 13.30 -17.20 14.45
N LYS A 21 14.35 -16.53 13.99
CA LYS A 21 14.27 -15.60 12.85
C LYS A 21 14.64 -16.31 11.54
N TYR A 22 13.82 -16.09 10.51
CA TYR A 22 14.07 -16.56 9.14
C TYR A 22 14.17 -15.34 8.22
N GLU A 23 15.39 -14.98 7.83
CA GLU A 23 15.67 -13.88 6.91
C GLU A 23 15.80 -14.40 5.47
N HIS A 24 15.43 -13.58 4.50
CA HIS A 24 15.42 -13.96 3.08
C HIS A 24 14.44 -15.09 2.73
N TRP A 25 13.30 -15.17 3.44
CA TRP A 25 12.19 -16.06 3.09
C TRP A 25 11.02 -15.26 2.54
N GLU A 26 10.43 -15.74 1.44
CA GLU A 26 9.21 -15.18 0.87
C GLU A 26 8.01 -16.09 1.15
N PHE A 27 6.93 -15.48 1.65
CA PHE A 27 5.67 -16.18 1.89
C PHE A 27 5.00 -16.60 0.58
N LEU A 28 4.60 -17.87 0.49
CA LEU A 28 3.92 -18.45 -0.67
C LEU A 28 2.46 -18.80 -0.41
N GLY A 29 2.08 -18.93 0.87
CA GLY A 29 0.69 -19.11 1.27
C GLY A 29 0.51 -19.66 2.67
N ALA A 30 -0.69 -19.50 3.20
CA ALA A 30 -1.12 -20.15 4.41
C ALA A 30 -1.32 -21.65 4.17
N VAL A 31 -1.06 -22.47 5.19
CA VAL A 31 -1.50 -23.86 5.26
C VAL A 31 -2.87 -23.83 5.93
N ILE A 32 -3.92 -24.18 5.19
CA ILE A 32 -5.31 -24.19 5.67
C ILE A 32 -5.74 -25.65 5.74
N ASP A 33 -6.24 -26.09 6.89
CA ASP A 33 -6.71 -27.47 7.07
C ASP A 33 -8.13 -27.67 6.49
N ASP A 34 -8.62 -28.90 6.52
CA ASP A 34 -9.94 -29.27 6.01
C ASP A 34 -11.10 -28.60 6.78
N GLU A 35 -10.83 -28.05 7.97
CA GLU A 35 -11.79 -27.30 8.78
C GLU A 35 -11.76 -25.79 8.45
N GLY A 36 -10.92 -25.37 7.50
CA GLY A 36 -10.77 -23.97 7.08
C GLY A 36 -9.87 -23.14 8.00
N VAL A 37 -9.12 -23.77 8.90
CA VAL A 37 -8.27 -23.08 9.89
C VAL A 37 -6.83 -22.96 9.38
N CYS A 38 -6.21 -21.80 9.57
CA CYS A 38 -4.80 -21.58 9.28
C CYS A 38 -3.90 -22.27 10.32
N ARG A 39 -2.96 -23.09 9.86
CA ARG A 39 -2.10 -23.97 10.67
C ARG A 39 -0.61 -23.77 10.43
N GLY A 40 -0.27 -22.65 9.84
CA GLY A 40 1.09 -22.29 9.48
C GLY A 40 1.18 -21.73 8.06
N ILE A 41 2.38 -21.72 7.51
CA ILE A 41 2.67 -21.14 6.22
C ILE A 41 3.56 -22.05 5.38
N VAL A 42 3.60 -21.81 4.07
CA VAL A 42 4.67 -22.25 3.19
C VAL A 42 5.45 -21.02 2.75
N ALA A 43 6.77 -21.10 2.79
CA ALA A 43 7.66 -20.04 2.34
C ALA A 43 8.81 -20.60 1.52
N GLN A 44 9.42 -19.74 0.71
CA GLN A 44 10.57 -20.03 -0.13
C GLN A 44 11.80 -19.26 0.35
N ASP A 45 12.91 -19.95 0.55
CA ASP A 45 14.21 -19.33 0.75
C ASP A 45 14.67 -18.66 -0.56
N LEU A 46 14.92 -17.36 -0.52
CA LEU A 46 15.24 -16.56 -1.70
C LEU A 46 16.62 -16.87 -2.27
N GLN A 47 17.50 -17.52 -1.50
CA GLN A 47 18.86 -17.83 -1.92
C GLN A 47 18.94 -19.24 -2.52
N SER A 48 18.52 -20.26 -1.76
CA SER A 48 18.55 -21.68 -2.15
C SER A 48 17.36 -22.13 -3.00
N SER A 49 16.29 -21.32 -3.06
CA SER A 49 14.98 -21.66 -3.62
C SER A 49 14.26 -22.82 -2.92
N GLU A 50 14.73 -23.25 -1.74
CA GLU A 50 14.04 -24.28 -0.93
C GLU A 50 12.64 -23.79 -0.57
N ILE A 51 11.62 -24.61 -0.87
CA ILE A 51 10.25 -24.38 -0.44
C ILE A 51 9.96 -25.34 0.70
N LYS A 52 9.52 -24.82 1.86
CA LYS A 52 9.10 -25.64 2.99
C LYS A 52 7.95 -25.03 3.76
N SER A 53 7.32 -25.88 4.57
CA SER A 53 6.27 -25.49 5.49
C SER A 53 6.85 -25.09 6.85
N PHE A 54 6.16 -24.15 7.50
CA PHE A 54 6.41 -23.72 8.86
C PHE A 54 5.10 -23.89 9.61
N ARG A 55 5.04 -24.90 10.48
CA ARG A 55 3.86 -25.17 11.30
C ARG A 55 3.68 -24.06 12.33
N GLY A 56 2.44 -23.64 12.56
CA GLY A 56 2.13 -22.63 13.57
C GLY A 56 0.66 -22.63 13.92
N ASP A 57 0.34 -22.53 15.21
CA ASP A 57 -1.05 -22.48 15.67
C ASP A 57 -1.73 -21.15 15.35
N ALA A 58 -0.96 -20.10 15.12
CA ALA A 58 -1.43 -18.80 14.63
C ALA A 58 -0.40 -18.18 13.69
N VAL A 59 -0.87 -17.42 12.70
CA VAL A 59 -0.05 -16.68 11.74
C VAL A 59 -0.47 -15.22 11.77
N ILE A 60 0.49 -14.30 11.91
CA ILE A 60 0.24 -12.85 11.87
C ILE A 60 0.91 -12.26 10.63
N MET A 61 0.10 -11.67 9.73
CA MET A 61 0.57 -10.98 8.54
C MET A 61 0.93 -9.53 8.90
N ALA A 62 2.17 -9.11 8.62
CA ALA A 62 2.64 -7.74 8.81
C ALA A 62 3.46 -7.27 7.59
N THR A 63 2.89 -7.45 6.39
CA THR A 63 3.64 -7.46 5.12
C THR A 63 3.70 -6.11 4.40
N GLY A 64 3.16 -5.05 5.00
CA GLY A 64 3.11 -3.72 4.40
C GLY A 64 2.07 -3.59 3.26
N GLY A 65 2.02 -2.41 2.64
CA GLY A 65 1.08 -2.10 1.56
C GLY A 65 1.54 -2.51 0.14
N PRO A 66 0.64 -2.45 -0.86
CA PRO A 66 0.89 -2.81 -2.26
C PRO A 66 1.34 -1.64 -3.16
N GLY A 67 2.16 -0.70 -2.66
CA GLY A 67 2.49 0.53 -3.39
C GLY A 67 3.20 0.34 -4.74
N ILE A 68 3.83 -0.81 -4.97
CA ILE A 68 4.53 -1.12 -6.24
C ILE A 68 3.57 -1.49 -7.38
N ILE A 69 2.28 -1.71 -7.11
CA ILE A 69 1.26 -1.81 -8.17
C ILE A 69 1.23 -0.55 -9.06
N PHE A 70 1.58 0.61 -8.50
CA PHE A 70 1.62 1.89 -9.20
C PHE A 70 2.98 2.18 -9.85
N GLY A 71 3.86 1.18 -9.98
CA GLY A 71 5.21 1.34 -10.48
C GLY A 71 6.07 2.13 -9.50
N LYS A 72 6.28 3.43 -9.76
CA LYS A 72 7.07 4.31 -8.90
C LYS A 72 6.19 4.92 -7.81
N SER A 73 6.48 4.57 -6.56
CA SER A 73 5.84 5.15 -5.38
C SER A 73 6.88 5.55 -4.35
N THR A 74 6.43 6.10 -3.22
CA THR A 74 7.32 6.39 -2.09
C THR A 74 7.66 5.15 -1.26
N ASN A 75 6.96 4.02 -1.50
CA ASN A 75 7.17 2.76 -0.79
C ASN A 75 8.53 2.14 -1.16
N SER A 76 8.95 1.12 -0.41
CA SER A 76 10.10 0.31 -0.82
C SER A 76 9.71 -0.60 -1.99
N VAL A 77 10.69 -1.04 -2.78
CA VAL A 77 10.45 -1.94 -3.92
C VAL A 77 9.91 -3.32 -3.52
N ILE A 78 10.00 -3.67 -2.23
CA ILE A 78 9.46 -4.92 -1.67
C ILE A 78 7.94 -4.86 -1.37
N ASN A 79 7.33 -3.67 -1.44
CA ASN A 79 5.91 -3.43 -1.14
C ASN A 79 5.02 -3.79 -2.35
N THR A 80 5.03 -5.07 -2.72
CA THR A 80 4.29 -5.61 -3.87
C THR A 80 2.84 -5.98 -3.53
N GLY A 81 2.51 -6.14 -2.25
CA GLY A 81 1.22 -6.68 -1.83
C GLY A 81 1.05 -8.18 -2.08
N SER A 82 2.12 -8.87 -2.53
CA SER A 82 2.07 -10.28 -2.93
C SER A 82 1.47 -11.18 -1.84
N ALA A 83 1.91 -11.01 -0.59
CA ALA A 83 1.44 -11.81 0.54
C ALA A 83 -0.05 -11.58 0.85
N ALA A 84 -0.53 -10.33 0.78
CA ALA A 84 -1.94 -10.01 0.96
C ALA A 84 -2.80 -10.58 -0.18
N SER A 85 -2.32 -10.51 -1.43
CA SER A 85 -2.98 -11.12 -2.59
C SER A 85 -3.08 -12.63 -2.45
N ILE A 86 -2.06 -13.29 -1.91
CA ILE A 86 -2.05 -14.75 -1.73
C ILE A 86 -3.16 -15.16 -0.77
N VAL A 87 -3.24 -14.56 0.42
CA VAL A 87 -4.30 -14.92 1.39
C VAL A 87 -5.68 -14.50 0.91
N TYR A 88 -5.79 -13.41 0.13
CA TYR A 88 -7.01 -13.03 -0.57
C TYR A 88 -7.49 -14.14 -1.53
N GLN A 89 -6.58 -14.68 -2.33
CA GLN A 89 -6.88 -15.84 -3.21
C GLN A 89 -7.20 -17.12 -2.42
N GLN A 90 -6.73 -17.24 -1.17
CA GLN A 90 -7.03 -18.35 -0.27
C GLN A 90 -8.33 -18.15 0.55
N GLY A 91 -9.07 -17.06 0.31
CA GLY A 91 -10.40 -16.86 0.89
C GLY A 91 -10.51 -15.72 1.91
N ALA A 92 -9.42 -15.02 2.24
CA ALA A 92 -9.52 -13.80 3.04
C ALA A 92 -10.17 -12.67 2.23
N THR A 93 -11.01 -11.84 2.86
CA THR A 93 -11.51 -10.64 2.20
C THR A 93 -10.45 -9.53 2.14
N TYR A 94 -10.39 -8.83 1.01
CA TYR A 94 -9.63 -7.58 0.87
C TYR A 94 -10.59 -6.40 0.94
N ALA A 95 -10.40 -5.50 1.89
CA ALA A 95 -11.31 -4.41 2.18
C ALA A 95 -10.75 -3.05 1.74
N ASN A 96 -11.63 -2.17 1.25
CA ASN A 96 -11.35 -0.77 0.90
C ASN A 96 -10.15 -0.57 -0.05
N GLY A 97 -9.90 -1.50 -0.97
CA GLY A 97 -8.72 -1.45 -1.84
C GLY A 97 -8.60 -0.18 -2.67
N GLU A 98 -9.70 0.47 -2.98
CA GLU A 98 -9.74 1.73 -3.72
C GLU A 98 -9.20 2.94 -2.93
N PHE A 99 -9.04 2.84 -1.61
CA PHE A 99 -8.50 3.90 -0.78
C PHE A 99 -6.96 3.85 -0.76
N ILE A 100 -6.37 4.49 -1.76
CA ILE A 100 -4.92 4.68 -1.92
C ILE A 100 -4.58 6.15 -1.72
N GLN A 101 -3.75 6.46 -0.72
CA GLN A 101 -3.33 7.81 -0.42
C GLN A 101 -2.11 8.21 -1.24
N ILE A 102 -2.20 9.43 -1.77
CA ILE A 102 -1.13 10.11 -2.47
C ILE A 102 -0.53 11.15 -1.51
N HIS A 103 0.79 11.19 -1.41
CA HIS A 103 1.50 12.25 -0.69
C HIS A 103 1.73 13.43 -1.63
N PRO A 104 1.46 14.68 -1.22
CA PRO A 104 1.63 15.85 -2.10
C PRO A 104 3.09 16.22 -2.38
N THR A 105 4.01 15.78 -1.52
CA THR A 105 5.42 16.19 -1.57
C THR A 105 6.36 14.99 -1.68
N ALA A 106 6.71 14.63 -2.91
CA ALA A 106 7.75 13.66 -3.24
C ALA A 106 8.71 14.26 -4.27
N ILE A 107 9.88 13.63 -4.44
CA ILE A 107 10.85 13.93 -5.50
C ILE A 107 11.03 12.71 -6.40
N PRO A 108 11.04 12.89 -7.73
CA PRO A 108 11.10 11.76 -8.65
C PRO A 108 12.49 11.14 -8.55
N GLY A 109 12.55 9.82 -8.74
CA GLY A 109 13.80 9.09 -8.83
C GLY A 109 13.73 8.01 -9.89
N ASP A 110 14.90 7.51 -10.30
CA ASP A 110 14.99 6.47 -11.32
C ASP A 110 14.41 5.14 -10.83
N ASP A 111 14.63 4.81 -9.57
CA ASP A 111 14.19 3.60 -8.87
C ASP A 111 12.80 3.76 -8.21
N LYS A 112 12.67 4.77 -7.34
CA LYS A 112 11.46 5.08 -6.57
C LYS A 112 11.35 6.57 -6.34
N ASN A 113 10.16 7.00 -5.93
CA ASN A 113 9.95 8.38 -5.51
C ASN A 113 10.41 8.53 -4.07
N ARG A 114 11.12 9.61 -3.75
CA ARG A 114 11.58 9.86 -2.37
C ARG A 114 10.63 10.84 -1.71
N LEU A 115 10.18 10.49 -0.51
CA LEU A 115 9.26 11.31 0.25
C LEU A 115 9.98 12.55 0.80
N MET A 116 9.39 13.73 0.63
CA MET A 116 9.72 14.90 1.44
C MET A 116 8.69 14.97 2.56
N SER A 117 9.13 14.93 3.83
CA SER A 117 8.22 14.84 4.97
C SER A 117 7.17 15.95 4.97
N GLU A 118 5.93 15.61 5.33
CA GLU A 118 4.86 16.58 5.59
C GLU A 118 5.26 17.63 6.63
N SER A 119 6.17 17.29 7.54
CA SER A 119 6.78 18.25 8.48
C SER A 119 7.37 19.47 7.77
N ALA A 120 7.82 19.37 6.51
CA ALA A 120 8.27 20.54 5.75
C ALA A 120 7.16 21.59 5.61
N ARG A 121 5.93 21.19 5.27
CA ARG A 121 4.77 22.10 5.26
C ARG A 121 4.38 22.51 6.69
N GLY A 122 4.43 21.56 7.62
CA GLY A 122 4.17 21.75 9.05
C GLY A 122 5.01 22.86 9.69
N GLU A 123 6.29 22.93 9.32
CA GLU A 123 7.26 23.91 9.82
C GLU A 123 7.26 25.22 9.03
N GLY A 124 6.20 25.50 8.25
CA GLY A 124 6.02 26.74 7.53
C GLY A 124 6.44 26.71 6.06
N GLY A 125 6.74 25.54 5.49
CA GLY A 125 7.04 25.39 4.06
C GLY A 125 5.87 25.86 3.19
N ARG A 126 6.18 26.66 2.17
CA ARG A 126 5.20 27.32 1.31
C ARG A 126 5.17 26.70 -0.09
N VAL A 127 3.99 26.29 -0.55
CA VAL A 127 3.80 25.66 -1.86
C VAL A 127 3.41 26.71 -2.90
N TRP A 128 4.14 26.76 -4.01
CA TRP A 128 3.86 27.74 -5.08
C TRP A 128 4.30 27.27 -6.46
N THR A 129 3.79 27.93 -7.49
CA THR A 129 4.30 27.82 -8.87
C THR A 129 4.29 29.19 -9.56
N TYR A 130 4.77 29.29 -10.79
CA TYR A 130 4.66 30.54 -11.57
C TYR A 130 3.28 30.69 -12.20
N LYS A 131 2.70 31.88 -12.05
CA LYS A 131 1.51 32.34 -12.78
C LYS A 131 1.77 33.78 -13.23
N ASP A 132 1.58 34.05 -14.52
CA ASP A 132 1.84 35.37 -15.12
C ASP A 132 3.26 35.91 -14.83
N GLY A 133 4.25 35.01 -14.79
CA GLY A 133 5.66 35.35 -14.53
C GLY A 133 5.99 35.66 -13.06
N LYS A 134 5.07 35.44 -12.12
CA LYS A 134 5.27 35.69 -10.69
C LYS A 134 4.98 34.45 -9.84
N PRO A 135 5.62 34.30 -8.66
CA PRO A 135 5.26 33.26 -7.71
C PRO A 135 3.80 33.37 -7.26
N TRP A 136 3.06 32.27 -7.36
CA TRP A 136 1.67 32.13 -6.95
C TRP A 136 1.52 31.04 -5.88
N TYR A 137 1.20 31.47 -4.66
CA TYR A 137 1.00 30.61 -3.48
C TYR A 137 -0.43 30.10 -3.43
N PHE A 138 -0.79 29.23 -4.38
CA PHE A 138 -2.17 28.84 -4.66
C PHE A 138 -2.90 28.19 -3.47
N LEU A 139 -2.21 27.44 -2.59
CA LEU A 139 -2.84 26.87 -1.39
C LEU A 139 -3.23 27.95 -0.38
N GLU A 140 -2.38 28.96 -0.18
CA GLU A 140 -2.65 30.08 0.73
C GLU A 140 -3.78 30.96 0.20
N GLU A 141 -3.85 31.16 -1.11
CA GLU A 141 -4.93 31.92 -1.76
C GLU A 141 -6.28 31.19 -1.71
N LYS A 142 -6.30 29.89 -2.05
CA LYS A 142 -7.54 29.10 -2.10
C LYS A 142 -8.06 28.71 -0.71
N TYR A 143 -7.16 28.49 0.26
CA TYR A 143 -7.48 28.02 1.61
C TYR A 143 -6.87 28.93 2.68
N PRO A 144 -7.29 30.20 2.80
CA PRO A 144 -6.64 31.17 3.70
C PRO A 144 -6.66 30.75 5.19
N ALA A 145 -7.62 29.92 5.59
CA ALA A 145 -7.74 29.37 6.94
C ALA A 145 -6.59 28.40 7.32
N TYR A 146 -6.13 27.57 6.37
CA TYR A 146 -5.19 26.48 6.62
C TYR A 146 -3.87 26.64 5.85
N GLY A 147 -3.88 27.34 4.72
CA GLY A 147 -2.74 27.51 3.81
C GLY A 147 -2.11 26.19 3.42
N ASN A 148 -0.80 26.04 3.68
CA ASN A 148 -0.06 24.83 3.36
C ASN A 148 -0.35 23.65 4.31
N LEU A 149 -1.16 23.84 5.36
CA LEU A 149 -1.58 22.80 6.31
C LEU A 149 -2.90 22.12 5.92
N VAL A 150 -3.42 22.37 4.72
CA VAL A 150 -4.56 21.61 4.20
C VAL A 150 -4.26 20.09 4.20
N PRO A 151 -5.29 19.25 4.37
CA PRO A 151 -5.17 17.80 4.25
C PRO A 151 -4.45 17.35 2.98
N ARG A 152 -3.76 16.20 3.06
CA ARG A 152 -2.96 15.64 1.95
C ARG A 152 -3.77 15.49 0.66
N ASP A 153 -5.02 15.03 0.75
CA ASP A 153 -5.88 14.84 -0.41
C ASP A 153 -6.23 16.17 -1.09
N ILE A 154 -6.44 17.25 -0.31
CA ILE A 154 -6.65 18.60 -0.85
C ILE A 154 -5.36 19.10 -1.52
N ALA A 155 -4.23 19.11 -0.80
CA ALA A 155 -2.95 19.57 -1.35
C ALA A 155 -2.61 18.84 -2.66
N THR A 156 -2.79 17.52 -2.70
CA THR A 156 -2.52 16.72 -3.88
C THR A 156 -3.47 17.05 -5.04
N ARG A 157 -4.78 17.18 -4.81
CA ARG A 157 -5.74 17.56 -5.86
C ARG A 157 -5.42 18.94 -6.43
N GLU A 158 -5.04 19.88 -5.58
CA GLU A 158 -4.68 21.23 -6.00
C GLU A 158 -3.40 21.26 -6.83
N ILE A 159 -2.36 20.51 -6.43
CA ILE A 159 -1.15 20.36 -7.24
C ILE A 159 -1.49 19.71 -8.59
N PHE A 160 -2.33 18.67 -8.60
CA PHE A 160 -2.77 18.02 -9.82
C PHE A 160 -3.51 19.00 -10.75
N ASP A 161 -4.45 19.78 -10.23
CA ASP A 161 -5.20 20.76 -11.03
C ASP A 161 -4.28 21.86 -11.62
N VAL A 162 -3.39 22.41 -10.79
CA VAL A 162 -2.42 23.44 -11.19
C VAL A 162 -1.48 22.92 -12.29
N CYS A 163 -0.95 21.71 -12.13
CA CYS A 163 -0.01 21.14 -13.09
C CYS A 163 -0.70 20.62 -14.37
N ILE A 164 -1.81 19.88 -14.22
CA ILE A 164 -2.40 19.10 -15.31
C ILE A 164 -3.48 19.88 -16.05
N ASN A 165 -4.38 20.57 -15.35
CA ASN A 165 -5.49 21.28 -15.98
C ASN A 165 -5.08 22.72 -16.36
N GLN A 166 -4.43 23.43 -15.45
CA GLN A 166 -4.00 24.82 -15.68
C GLN A 166 -2.66 24.93 -16.42
N LYS A 167 -1.90 23.83 -16.53
CA LYS A 167 -0.57 23.78 -17.19
C LYS A 167 0.45 24.76 -16.59
N LEU A 168 0.35 25.00 -15.29
CA LEU A 168 1.23 25.91 -14.54
C LEU A 168 2.33 25.17 -13.77
N GLY A 169 2.59 23.91 -14.09
CA GLY A 169 3.69 23.17 -13.50
C GLY A 169 5.06 23.73 -13.91
N ILE A 170 6.08 23.53 -13.08
CA ILE A 170 7.45 24.00 -13.33
C ILE A 170 7.94 23.45 -14.66
N ASN A 171 8.33 24.32 -15.60
CA ASN A 171 8.77 23.94 -16.95
C ASN A 171 7.75 23.09 -17.73
N GLY A 172 6.46 23.15 -17.38
CA GLY A 172 5.41 22.31 -17.96
C GLY A 172 5.36 20.88 -17.40
N GLU A 173 6.17 20.55 -16.40
CA GLU A 173 6.19 19.24 -15.75
C GLU A 173 5.20 19.20 -14.58
N ASN A 174 4.84 18.01 -14.12
CA ASN A 174 3.93 17.84 -12.97
C ASN A 174 4.65 18.11 -11.64
N MET A 175 5.21 19.31 -11.47
CA MET A 175 5.95 19.73 -10.29
C MET A 175 5.60 21.16 -9.89
N VAL A 176 5.63 21.41 -8.59
CA VAL A 176 5.53 22.74 -7.96
C VAL A 176 6.69 22.93 -6.99
N TYR A 177 6.84 24.15 -6.47
CA TYR A 177 7.86 24.46 -5.47
C TYR A 177 7.31 24.26 -4.06
N LEU A 178 8.17 23.79 -3.15
CA LEU A 178 8.02 23.82 -1.70
C LEU A 178 9.20 24.60 -1.12
N ASP A 179 8.92 25.78 -0.62
CA ASP A 179 9.93 26.74 -0.20
C ASP A 179 10.07 26.83 1.32
N LEU A 180 11.28 26.55 1.80
CA LEU A 180 11.72 26.70 3.19
C LEU A 180 12.80 27.79 3.33
N SER A 181 13.29 28.38 2.23
CA SER A 181 14.45 29.29 2.22
C SER A 181 14.24 30.59 3.01
N HIS A 182 12.99 30.91 3.33
CA HIS A 182 12.61 32.04 4.18
C HIS A 182 12.74 31.75 5.69
N LYS A 183 12.99 30.50 6.09
CA LYS A 183 13.18 30.08 7.48
C LYS A 183 14.66 30.18 7.87
N ASP A 184 14.91 30.29 9.17
CA ASP A 184 16.27 30.28 9.70
C ASP A 184 16.97 28.93 9.39
N PRO A 185 18.15 28.94 8.74
CA PRO A 185 18.88 27.73 8.38
C PRO A 185 19.18 26.80 9.57
N HIS A 186 19.47 27.36 10.75
CA HIS A 186 19.78 26.57 11.94
C HIS A 186 18.53 25.88 12.51
N GLU A 187 17.37 26.55 12.50
CA GLU A 187 16.08 25.93 12.82
C GLU A 187 15.76 24.76 11.88
N LEU A 188 16.02 24.94 10.58
CA LEU A 188 15.83 23.93 9.57
C LEU A 188 16.74 22.70 9.80
N ASP A 189 18.00 22.90 10.18
CA ASP A 189 18.93 21.79 10.48
C ASP A 189 18.45 20.94 11.66
N ILE A 190 17.97 21.58 12.72
CA ILE A 190 17.49 20.89 13.91
C ILE A 190 16.22 20.09 13.62
N LYS A 191 15.24 20.71 12.95
CA LYS A 191 13.90 20.13 12.79
C LYS A 191 13.76 19.25 11.55
N LEU A 192 14.45 19.61 10.47
CA LEU A 192 14.28 19.07 9.12
C LEU A 192 15.59 18.58 8.50
N GLY A 193 16.70 18.55 9.25
CA GLY A 193 18.03 18.20 8.72
C GLY A 193 18.05 16.89 7.93
N GLY A 194 17.34 15.86 8.39
CA GLY A 194 17.25 14.58 7.68
C GLY A 194 16.55 14.67 6.32
N ILE A 195 15.50 15.49 6.16
CA ILE A 195 14.87 15.66 4.83
C ILE A 195 15.70 16.54 3.91
N ILE A 196 16.41 17.51 4.49
CA ILE A 196 17.27 18.41 3.74
C ILE A 196 18.47 17.63 3.16
N GLU A 197 19.11 16.80 3.98
CA GLU A 197 20.20 15.92 3.53
C GLU A 197 19.75 14.99 2.40
N ILE A 198 18.53 14.44 2.49
CA ILE A 198 17.96 13.61 1.41
C ILE A 198 17.84 14.44 0.12
N TYR A 199 17.28 15.64 0.19
CA TYR A 199 17.10 16.48 -0.99
C TYR A 199 18.44 16.86 -1.63
N GLU A 200 19.41 17.32 -0.83
CA GLU A 200 20.77 17.65 -1.27
C GLU A 200 21.45 16.45 -1.93
N LYS A 201 21.36 15.27 -1.32
CA LYS A 201 22.00 14.06 -1.83
C LYS A 201 21.45 13.60 -3.18
N PHE A 202 20.15 13.75 -3.41
CA PHE A 202 19.50 13.21 -4.62
C PHE A 202 19.24 14.25 -5.71
N VAL A 203 19.11 15.54 -5.35
CA VAL A 203 18.85 16.63 -6.30
C VAL A 203 20.08 17.53 -6.49
N GLY A 204 20.94 17.66 -5.47
CA GLY A 204 22.14 18.51 -5.52
C GLY A 204 21.92 19.97 -5.12
N ASP A 205 20.68 20.36 -4.84
CA ASP A 205 20.30 21.72 -4.42
C ASP A 205 20.16 21.80 -2.90
N ASP A 206 20.47 22.96 -2.30
CA ASP A 206 20.35 23.26 -0.86
C ASP A 206 18.97 23.90 -0.55
N PRO A 207 18.03 23.18 0.10
CA PRO A 207 16.69 23.66 0.44
C PRO A 207 16.65 24.90 1.34
N ARG A 208 17.76 25.23 2.01
CA ARG A 208 17.86 26.45 2.84
C ARG A 208 17.99 27.70 1.99
N LYS A 209 18.34 27.55 0.70
CA LYS A 209 18.58 28.65 -0.23
C LYS A 209 17.66 28.58 -1.45
N LEU A 210 17.33 27.38 -1.91
CA LEU A 210 16.55 27.15 -3.10
C LEU A 210 15.27 26.38 -2.75
N PRO A 211 14.12 26.74 -3.36
CA PRO A 211 12.88 26.01 -3.13
C PRO A 211 12.97 24.59 -3.73
N MET A 212 12.46 23.60 -3.00
CA MET A 212 12.43 22.22 -3.46
C MET A 212 11.39 22.04 -4.57
N LYS A 213 11.74 21.37 -5.65
CA LYS A 213 10.78 20.85 -6.64
C LYS A 213 10.12 19.59 -6.09
N ILE A 214 8.79 19.59 -6.02
CA ILE A 214 7.99 18.49 -5.45
C ILE A 214 6.84 18.10 -6.38
N PHE A 215 6.37 16.86 -6.25
CA PHE A 215 5.17 16.37 -6.94
C PHE A 215 4.39 15.35 -6.11
N PRO A 216 3.12 15.07 -6.46
CA PRO A 216 2.32 14.06 -5.78
C PRO A 216 2.71 12.63 -6.18
N ALA A 217 2.84 11.72 -5.21
CA ALA A 217 3.16 10.30 -5.45
C ALA A 217 2.43 9.36 -4.49
N VAL A 218 2.14 8.12 -4.94
CA VAL A 218 1.53 7.06 -4.11
C VAL A 218 2.37 6.81 -2.85
N HIS A 219 1.69 6.67 -1.71
CA HIS A 219 2.36 6.65 -0.41
C HIS A 219 1.84 5.65 0.60
N TYR A 220 0.52 5.46 0.70
CA TYR A 220 -0.03 4.58 1.73
C TYR A 220 -1.30 3.89 1.21
N SER A 221 -1.46 2.61 1.53
CA SER A 221 -2.71 1.88 1.29
C SER A 221 -3.54 1.87 2.56
N MET A 222 -4.73 2.45 2.50
CA MET A 222 -5.67 2.36 3.63
C MET A 222 -6.47 1.06 3.60
N GLY A 223 -6.72 0.53 2.40
CA GLY A 223 -7.27 -0.81 2.24
C GLY A 223 -6.23 -1.90 2.46
N GLY A 224 -6.70 -3.09 2.77
CA GLY A 224 -5.87 -4.24 3.13
C GLY A 224 -6.72 -5.49 3.38
N ILE A 225 -6.13 -6.49 4.03
CA ILE A 225 -6.83 -7.67 4.51
C ILE A 225 -7.88 -7.25 5.55
N TRP A 226 -9.10 -7.78 5.41
CA TRP A 226 -10.14 -7.58 6.42
C TRP A 226 -9.80 -8.33 7.70
N VAL A 227 -10.05 -7.67 8.82
CA VAL A 227 -9.79 -8.14 10.18
C VAL A 227 -10.91 -7.70 11.11
N ASP A 228 -11.21 -8.52 12.11
CA ASP A 228 -12.11 -8.15 13.19
C ASP A 228 -11.42 -7.25 14.25
N TYR A 229 -12.12 -6.97 15.35
CA TYR A 229 -11.59 -6.15 16.45
C TYR A 229 -10.34 -6.76 17.12
N ASP A 230 -10.18 -8.08 17.04
CA ASP A 230 -9.08 -8.84 17.61
C ASP A 230 -7.93 -9.04 16.60
N GLN A 231 -8.00 -8.35 15.45
CA GLN A 231 -7.04 -8.43 14.34
C GLN A 231 -7.04 -9.80 13.61
N MET A 232 -8.08 -10.61 13.79
CA MET A 232 -8.22 -11.91 13.12
C MET A 232 -8.98 -11.75 11.80
N THR A 233 -8.49 -12.42 10.77
CA THR A 233 -9.18 -12.46 9.46
C THR A 233 -10.36 -13.44 9.49
N GLU A 234 -11.13 -13.51 8.41
CA GLU A 234 -12.16 -14.53 8.23
C GLU A 234 -11.60 -15.98 8.21
N ILE A 235 -10.30 -16.16 7.99
CA ILE A 235 -9.62 -17.45 8.08
C ILE A 235 -9.15 -17.62 9.54
N PRO A 236 -9.78 -18.49 10.36
CA PRO A 236 -9.42 -18.64 11.76
C PRO A 236 -7.93 -19.00 11.92
N GLY A 237 -7.26 -18.38 12.89
CA GLY A 237 -5.82 -18.55 13.12
C GLY A 237 -4.91 -17.72 12.22
N LEU A 238 -5.46 -17.02 11.21
CA LEU A 238 -4.75 -16.01 10.43
C LEU A 238 -5.16 -14.62 10.90
N PHE A 239 -4.17 -13.82 11.30
CA PHE A 239 -4.29 -12.44 11.76
C PHE A 239 -3.57 -11.51 10.79
N ALA A 240 -3.88 -10.21 10.83
CA ALA A 240 -3.13 -9.19 10.11
C ALA A 240 -2.94 -7.93 10.96
N ALA A 241 -1.82 -7.22 10.75
CA ALA A 241 -1.52 -5.99 11.46
C ALA A 241 -0.66 -5.03 10.63
N GLY A 242 -0.94 -3.74 10.74
CA GLY A 242 -0.19 -2.68 10.08
C GLY A 242 -0.75 -2.37 8.69
N GLU A 243 0.08 -1.89 7.77
CA GLU A 243 -0.41 -1.41 6.46
C GLU A 243 -1.04 -2.51 5.59
N CYS A 244 -0.81 -3.79 5.89
CA CYS A 244 -1.50 -4.87 5.18
C CYS A 244 -2.93 -5.10 5.67
N ASP A 245 -3.39 -4.47 6.76
CA ASP A 245 -4.76 -4.49 7.25
C ASP A 245 -5.53 -3.21 6.89
N TYR A 246 -6.88 -3.28 6.88
CA TYR A 246 -7.74 -2.17 6.46
C TYR A 246 -8.27 -1.26 7.60
N SER A 247 -8.07 -1.65 8.85
CA SER A 247 -9.03 -1.38 9.94
C SER A 247 -9.05 0.07 10.45
N GLN A 248 -7.93 0.78 10.38
CA GLN A 248 -7.73 2.01 11.18
C GLN A 248 -8.03 3.32 10.47
N HIS A 249 -7.98 3.35 9.13
CA HIS A 249 -7.75 4.61 8.42
C HIS A 249 -8.93 5.14 7.59
N GLY A 250 -9.94 4.30 7.35
CA GLY A 250 -11.04 4.62 6.45
C GLY A 250 -10.52 5.14 5.10
N ALA A 251 -11.14 6.19 4.56
CA ALA A 251 -10.80 6.68 3.23
C ALA A 251 -9.59 7.63 3.16
N ASN A 252 -9.00 8.04 4.30
CA ASN A 252 -7.81 8.90 4.30
C ASN A 252 -7.06 8.79 5.63
N ARG A 253 -5.83 8.27 5.58
CA ARG A 253 -4.95 8.18 6.74
C ARG A 253 -4.44 9.56 7.15
N LEU A 254 -4.61 9.93 8.42
CA LEU A 254 -4.03 11.16 8.97
C LEU A 254 -2.50 11.01 9.07
N GLY A 255 -1.75 12.08 8.74
CA GLY A 255 -0.28 12.11 8.82
C GLY A 255 0.25 11.57 10.16
N ALA A 256 1.42 10.93 10.15
CA ALA A 256 2.05 10.25 11.29
C ALA A 256 1.29 9.02 11.90
N ASN A 257 0.00 8.80 11.61
CA ASN A 257 -0.75 7.67 12.22
C ASN A 257 -0.45 6.25 11.70
N SER A 258 0.27 6.05 10.60
CA SER A 258 0.59 4.70 10.08
C SER A 258 1.53 3.92 11.01
N LEU A 259 2.46 4.62 11.67
CA LEU A 259 3.35 3.96 12.64
C LEU A 259 2.60 3.63 13.93
N LEU A 260 1.70 4.53 14.35
CA LEU A 260 0.82 4.28 15.49
C LEU A 260 -0.09 3.07 15.23
N SER A 261 -0.72 2.98 14.05
CA SER A 261 -1.58 1.84 13.71
C SER A 261 -0.79 0.54 13.60
N ALA A 262 0.43 0.55 13.06
CA ALA A 262 1.28 -0.64 13.05
C ALA A 262 1.64 -1.14 14.46
N ILE A 263 2.00 -0.23 15.37
CA ILE A 263 2.29 -0.58 16.77
C ILE A 263 1.03 -1.08 17.47
N TYR A 264 -0.09 -0.39 17.32
CA TYR A 264 -1.38 -0.79 17.89
C TYR A 264 -1.81 -2.16 17.37
N GLY A 265 -1.75 -2.39 16.06
CA GLY A 265 -2.08 -3.67 15.44
C GLY A 265 -1.23 -4.81 16.01
N GLY A 266 0.07 -4.60 16.18
CA GLY A 266 0.94 -5.57 16.85
C GLY A 266 0.59 -5.82 18.32
N MET A 267 0.23 -4.76 19.06
CA MET A 267 -0.19 -4.85 20.47
C MET A 267 -1.55 -5.55 20.66
N VAL A 268 -2.39 -5.61 19.63
CA VAL A 268 -3.65 -6.37 19.65
C VAL A 268 -3.43 -7.78 19.13
N ALA A 269 -2.89 -7.93 17.91
CA ALA A 269 -2.75 -9.21 17.23
C ALA A 269 -1.86 -10.20 18.01
N GLY A 270 -0.77 -9.73 18.63
CA GLY A 270 0.13 -10.59 19.41
C GLY A 270 -0.56 -11.27 20.59
N PRO A 271 -1.09 -10.52 21.58
CA PRO A 271 -1.83 -11.10 22.69
C PRO A 271 -3.05 -11.91 22.26
N LYS A 272 -3.79 -11.47 21.24
CA LYS A 272 -4.97 -12.18 20.73
C LYS A 272 -4.63 -13.49 20.04
N ALA A 273 -3.51 -13.57 19.33
CA ALA A 273 -3.00 -14.83 18.81
C ALA A 273 -2.65 -15.80 19.96
N VAL A 274 -2.00 -15.32 21.02
CA VAL A 274 -1.70 -16.17 22.20
C VAL A 274 -2.98 -16.67 22.87
N ASP A 275 -3.98 -15.81 23.03
CA ASP A 275 -5.26 -16.19 23.63
C ASP A 275 -6.05 -17.15 22.73
N TYR A 276 -6.02 -16.96 21.41
CA TYR A 276 -6.57 -17.92 20.44
C TYR A 276 -5.93 -19.30 20.61
N ILE A 277 -4.60 -19.37 20.67
CA ILE A 277 -3.84 -20.63 20.81
C ILE A 277 -4.25 -21.39 22.08
N LYS A 278 -4.45 -20.70 23.21
CA LYS A 278 -4.86 -21.34 24.49
C LYS A 278 -6.23 -22.03 24.42
N HIS A 279 -7.10 -21.59 23.52
CA HIS A 279 -8.45 -22.12 23.37
C HIS A 279 -8.58 -23.11 22.19
N LEU A 280 -7.48 -23.40 21.50
CA LEU A 280 -7.46 -24.42 20.47
C LEU A 280 -7.72 -25.80 21.08
N LYS A 281 -8.62 -26.55 20.44
CA LYS A 281 -8.83 -27.98 20.75
C LYS A 281 -7.84 -28.89 20.01
N LYS A 282 -7.24 -28.39 18.94
CA LYS A 282 -6.39 -29.10 18.00
C LYS A 282 -5.30 -28.14 17.54
N HIS A 283 -4.06 -28.54 17.72
CA HIS A 283 -2.87 -27.77 17.37
C HIS A 283 -2.30 -28.23 16.03
N ALA A 284 -1.50 -27.38 15.39
CA ALA A 284 -0.78 -27.68 14.16
C ALA A 284 0.18 -28.88 14.31
N ALA A 285 0.66 -29.12 15.55
CA ALA A 285 1.47 -30.30 15.88
C ALA A 285 0.68 -31.61 15.84
N ASP A 286 -0.63 -31.56 16.09
CA ASP A 286 -1.51 -32.74 16.09
C ASP A 286 -1.94 -33.15 14.66
N LEU A 287 -1.67 -32.30 13.68
CA LEU A 287 -2.08 -32.50 12.30
C LEU A 287 -1.12 -33.41 11.53
N PRO A 288 -1.66 -34.26 10.63
CA PRO A 288 -0.85 -35.09 9.74
C PRO A 288 0.15 -34.26 8.92
N GLU A 289 1.38 -34.73 8.79
CA GLU A 289 2.43 -34.11 7.95
C GLU A 289 1.98 -33.94 6.49
N SER A 290 1.09 -34.83 6.01
CA SER A 290 0.55 -34.77 4.65
C SER A 290 -0.12 -33.44 4.31
N ILE A 291 -0.76 -32.75 5.26
CA ILE A 291 -1.39 -31.43 5.02
C ILE A 291 -0.31 -30.40 4.62
N PHE A 292 0.81 -30.41 5.32
CA PHE A 292 1.93 -29.51 5.08
C PHE A 292 2.71 -29.88 3.82
N GLU A 293 3.00 -31.18 3.63
CA GLU A 293 3.66 -31.67 2.42
C GLU A 293 2.86 -31.41 1.15
N ASN A 294 1.54 -31.57 1.20
CA ASN A 294 0.67 -31.29 0.05
C ASN A 294 0.73 -29.81 -0.33
N ARG A 295 0.69 -28.91 0.66
CA ARG A 295 0.84 -27.48 0.40
C ARG A 295 2.20 -27.12 -0.18
N VAL A 296 3.28 -27.73 0.31
CA VAL A 296 4.63 -27.56 -0.27
C VAL A 296 4.67 -28.06 -1.71
N LYS A 297 4.08 -29.22 -2.03
CA LYS A 297 4.01 -29.76 -3.39
C LYS A 297 3.24 -28.85 -4.33
N GLU A 298 2.13 -28.26 -3.89
CA GLU A 298 1.36 -27.28 -4.67
C GLU A 298 2.19 -26.05 -5.03
N GLU A 299 2.88 -25.45 -4.05
CA GLU A 299 3.70 -24.27 -4.30
C GLU A 299 4.96 -24.60 -5.11
N GLN A 300 5.54 -25.78 -4.93
CA GLN A 300 6.62 -26.28 -5.80
C GLN A 300 6.15 -26.43 -7.24
N ALA A 301 4.94 -26.96 -7.48
CA ALA A 301 4.40 -27.09 -8.83
C ALA A 301 4.18 -25.73 -9.50
N LYS A 302 3.70 -24.73 -8.75
CA LYS A 302 3.56 -23.34 -9.25
C LYS A 302 4.92 -22.73 -9.60
N TRP A 303 5.91 -22.93 -8.73
CA TRP A 303 7.27 -22.44 -8.97
C TRP A 303 7.89 -23.10 -10.22
N ASP A 304 7.78 -24.42 -10.33
CA ASP A 304 8.27 -25.16 -11.49
C ASP A 304 7.56 -24.75 -12.78
N ALA A 305 6.28 -24.37 -12.71
CA ALA A 305 5.54 -23.83 -13.85
C ALA A 305 6.10 -22.47 -14.30
N ILE A 306 6.42 -21.57 -13.36
CA ILE A 306 7.07 -20.29 -13.67
C ILE A 306 8.43 -20.52 -14.32
N LEU A 307 9.26 -21.42 -13.78
CA LEU A 307 10.59 -21.70 -14.36
C LEU A 307 10.53 -22.32 -15.76
N LYS A 308 9.39 -22.88 -16.16
CA LYS A 308 9.17 -23.47 -17.50
C LYS A 308 8.59 -22.50 -18.51
N MET A 309 8.25 -21.28 -18.08
CA MET A 309 7.67 -20.26 -18.97
C MET A 309 8.66 -19.87 -20.07
N ASP A 310 8.25 -20.07 -21.32
CA ASP A 310 9.07 -19.91 -22.53
C ASP A 310 8.42 -18.97 -23.56
N GLY A 311 7.51 -18.10 -23.11
CA GLY A 311 6.77 -17.16 -23.97
C GLY A 311 7.62 -16.02 -24.52
N THR A 312 6.98 -14.88 -24.81
CA THR A 312 7.62 -13.72 -25.45
C THR A 312 7.55 -12.43 -24.64
N GLU A 313 6.76 -12.40 -23.57
CA GLU A 313 6.56 -11.22 -22.73
C GLU A 313 7.65 -11.10 -21.66
N ASN A 314 7.91 -9.88 -21.21
CA ASN A 314 8.86 -9.60 -20.13
C ASN A 314 8.12 -9.11 -18.89
N ALA A 315 8.31 -9.78 -17.74
CA ALA A 315 7.62 -9.44 -16.50
C ALA A 315 7.85 -7.97 -16.07
N TYR A 316 9.07 -7.44 -16.20
CA TYR A 316 9.37 -6.06 -15.82
C TYR A 316 8.72 -5.03 -16.75
N LEU A 317 8.58 -5.35 -18.05
CA LEU A 317 7.84 -4.50 -18.97
C LEU A 317 6.34 -4.50 -18.66
N LEU A 318 5.75 -5.68 -18.41
CA LEU A 318 4.35 -5.78 -17.99
C LEU A 318 4.09 -5.04 -16.66
N HIS A 319 5.03 -5.09 -15.71
CA HIS A 319 4.93 -4.30 -14.47
C HIS A 319 5.01 -2.80 -14.72
N LYS A 320 5.88 -2.35 -15.62
CA LYS A 320 5.95 -0.94 -16.02
C LYS A 320 4.63 -0.48 -16.64
N GLU A 321 4.07 -1.27 -17.55
CA GLU A 321 2.76 -1.02 -18.17
C GLU A 321 1.65 -0.94 -17.11
N LEU A 322 1.62 -1.89 -16.16
CA LEU A 322 0.70 -1.87 -15.03
C LEU A 322 0.84 -0.57 -14.21
N GLY A 323 2.07 -0.18 -13.88
CA GLY A 323 2.34 1.02 -13.09
C GLY A 323 1.90 2.31 -13.78
N GLU A 324 2.15 2.43 -15.08
CA GLU A 324 1.70 3.55 -15.91
C GLU A 324 0.17 3.61 -15.99
N LEU A 325 -0.48 2.46 -16.21
CA LEU A 325 -1.93 2.34 -16.26
C LEU A 325 -2.60 2.73 -14.94
N MET A 326 -2.12 2.17 -13.83
CA MET A 326 -2.64 2.45 -12.50
C MET A 326 -2.41 3.92 -12.11
N THR A 327 -1.24 4.47 -12.46
CA THR A 327 -0.95 5.89 -12.20
C THR A 327 -1.88 6.82 -12.98
N LYS A 328 -2.14 6.50 -14.25
CA LYS A 328 -2.99 7.30 -15.15
C LYS A 328 -4.45 7.33 -14.72
N HIS A 329 -5.01 6.19 -14.31
CA HIS A 329 -6.47 6.07 -14.11
C HIS A 329 -6.94 5.87 -12.66
N VAL A 330 -6.05 5.44 -11.76
CA VAL A 330 -6.43 4.93 -10.43
C VAL A 330 -5.73 5.67 -9.28
N THR A 331 -5.27 6.91 -9.53
CA THR A 331 -4.61 7.74 -8.51
C THR A 331 -5.47 8.91 -8.02
N VAL A 332 -5.04 10.15 -8.27
CA VAL A 332 -5.53 11.39 -7.65
C VAL A 332 -6.96 11.72 -8.08
N VAL A 333 -7.23 11.61 -9.38
CA VAL A 333 -8.52 11.92 -9.99
C VAL A 333 -8.92 10.72 -10.84
N ARG A 334 -10.16 10.28 -10.67
CA ARG A 334 -10.64 9.03 -11.28
C ARG A 334 -11.90 9.31 -12.08
N PHE A 335 -11.95 8.78 -13.29
CA PHE A 335 -13.10 8.87 -14.18
C PHE A 335 -13.59 7.47 -14.49
N ASN A 336 -14.91 7.25 -14.49
CA ASN A 336 -15.47 5.90 -14.66
C ASN A 336 -15.06 5.25 -15.98
N ASP A 337 -14.94 6.01 -17.07
CA ASP A 337 -14.51 5.44 -18.35
C ASP A 337 -13.03 5.03 -18.33
N GLY A 338 -12.16 5.83 -17.69
CA GLY A 338 -10.76 5.46 -17.47
C GLY A 338 -10.60 4.26 -16.52
N LEU A 339 -11.46 4.13 -15.51
CA LEU A 339 -11.48 2.97 -14.63
C LEU A 339 -11.93 1.69 -15.35
N LYS A 340 -12.90 1.79 -16.28
CA LYS A 340 -13.31 0.66 -17.14
C LYS A 340 -12.19 0.24 -18.10
N GLU A 341 -11.51 1.22 -18.72
CA GLU A 341 -10.33 1.01 -19.56
C GLU A 341 -9.24 0.28 -18.76
N ALA A 342 -8.86 0.82 -17.60
CA ALA A 342 -7.86 0.21 -16.73
C ALA A 342 -8.26 -1.21 -16.30
N TYR A 343 -9.51 -1.44 -15.90
CA TYR A 343 -9.96 -2.78 -15.49
C TYR A 343 -9.86 -3.79 -16.65
N ALA A 344 -10.23 -3.39 -17.87
CA ALA A 344 -10.12 -4.24 -19.04
C ALA A 344 -8.65 -4.53 -19.41
N GLU A 345 -7.78 -3.52 -19.35
CA GLU A 345 -6.35 -3.66 -19.65
C GLU A 345 -5.61 -4.51 -18.60
N ILE A 346 -5.94 -4.38 -17.31
CA ILE A 346 -5.36 -5.26 -16.26
C ILE A 346 -5.73 -6.73 -16.53
N LYS A 347 -6.96 -7.00 -16.98
CA LYS A 347 -7.36 -8.35 -17.40
C LYS A 347 -6.56 -8.85 -18.60
N GLU A 348 -6.19 -7.97 -19.52
CA GLU A 348 -5.33 -8.34 -20.64
C GLU A 348 -3.88 -8.58 -20.19
N LEU A 349 -3.35 -7.78 -19.27
CA LEU A 349 -2.04 -8.01 -18.65
C LEU A 349 -1.99 -9.35 -17.92
N LEU A 350 -3.09 -9.79 -17.28
CA LEU A 350 -3.19 -11.13 -16.70
C LEU A 350 -3.08 -12.26 -17.74
N LYS A 351 -3.64 -12.09 -18.94
CA LYS A 351 -3.47 -13.07 -20.01
C LYS A 351 -2.04 -13.06 -20.56
N ARG A 352 -1.49 -11.86 -20.78
CA ARG A 352 -0.09 -11.69 -21.25
C ARG A 352 0.92 -12.23 -20.24
N TRP A 353 0.59 -12.21 -18.94
CA TRP A 353 1.39 -12.83 -17.89
C TRP A 353 1.62 -14.33 -18.14
N GLU A 354 0.65 -15.05 -18.71
CA GLU A 354 0.80 -16.48 -19.05
C GLU A 354 1.81 -16.73 -20.17
N ASN A 355 2.14 -15.69 -20.95
CA ASN A 355 3.10 -15.73 -22.05
C ASN A 355 4.42 -15.03 -21.71
N ILE A 356 4.76 -14.91 -20.42
CA ILE A 356 6.07 -14.42 -19.98
C ILE A 356 7.16 -15.41 -20.38
N ASN A 357 8.37 -14.90 -20.61
CA ASN A 357 9.57 -15.68 -20.76
C ASN A 357 10.44 -15.63 -19.49
N ILE A 358 10.89 -16.79 -19.01
CA ILE A 358 11.90 -16.91 -17.95
C ILE A 358 13.20 -17.44 -18.55
N ASN A 359 14.07 -16.51 -18.97
CA ASN A 359 15.39 -16.83 -19.54
C ASN A 359 16.37 -17.38 -18.50
N ASP A 360 16.25 -16.91 -17.25
CA ASP A 360 17.08 -17.40 -16.14
C ASP A 360 16.41 -18.61 -15.49
N THR A 361 16.97 -19.80 -15.72
CA THR A 361 16.49 -21.06 -15.14
C THR A 361 17.36 -21.51 -13.96
N GLN A 362 18.27 -20.66 -13.48
CA GLN A 362 19.05 -20.97 -12.29
C GLN A 362 18.12 -21.23 -11.10
N LYS A 363 18.47 -22.24 -10.32
CA LYS A 363 17.73 -22.62 -9.10
C LYS A 363 18.24 -21.90 -7.85
N TRP A 364 19.21 -21.02 -8.01
CA TRP A 364 19.83 -20.27 -6.92
C TRP A 364 19.61 -18.78 -7.15
N SER A 365 19.03 -18.09 -6.17
CA SER A 365 18.84 -16.63 -6.19
C SER A 365 18.16 -16.08 -7.47
N ASN A 366 17.06 -16.71 -7.91
CA ASN A 366 16.37 -16.34 -9.14
C ASN A 366 15.32 -15.25 -8.92
N GLN A 367 15.76 -13.99 -8.96
CA GLN A 367 14.91 -12.82 -8.75
C GLN A 367 13.86 -12.64 -9.86
N GLY A 368 14.17 -13.05 -11.10
CA GLY A 368 13.24 -12.94 -12.23
C GLY A 368 11.99 -13.79 -12.04
N ALA A 369 12.16 -15.05 -11.64
CA ALA A 369 11.02 -15.94 -11.37
C ALA A 369 10.23 -15.51 -10.11
N GLN A 370 10.91 -15.03 -9.07
CA GLN A 370 10.26 -14.46 -7.87
C GLN A 370 9.39 -13.25 -8.23
N PHE A 371 9.95 -12.31 -9.00
CA PHE A 371 9.23 -11.13 -9.45
C PHE A 371 8.04 -11.47 -10.35
N THR A 372 8.18 -12.45 -11.24
CA THR A 372 7.07 -12.93 -12.09
C THR A 372 5.90 -13.46 -11.25
N ARG A 373 6.16 -14.22 -10.17
CA ARG A 373 5.11 -14.61 -9.21
C ARG A 373 4.45 -13.39 -8.57
N GLN A 374 5.25 -12.46 -8.05
CA GLN A 374 4.76 -11.25 -7.39
C GLN A 374 3.92 -10.40 -8.35
N LEU A 375 4.27 -10.32 -9.63
CA LEU A 375 3.53 -9.60 -10.65
C LEU A 375 2.11 -10.14 -10.83
N LYS A 376 1.93 -11.46 -10.83
CA LYS A 376 0.58 -12.05 -10.89
C LYS A 376 -0.29 -11.57 -9.73
N ASN A 377 0.29 -11.58 -8.54
CA ASN A 377 -0.37 -11.11 -7.32
C ASN A 377 -0.66 -9.60 -7.36
N MET A 378 0.26 -8.79 -7.89
CA MET A 378 0.04 -7.36 -8.13
C MET A 378 -1.15 -7.13 -9.07
N LEU A 379 -1.27 -7.91 -10.13
CA LEU A 379 -2.38 -7.80 -11.09
C LEU A 379 -3.73 -8.16 -10.45
N TYR A 380 -3.80 -9.18 -9.59
CA TYR A 380 -5.04 -9.51 -8.87
C TYR A 380 -5.48 -8.39 -7.93
N LEU A 381 -4.56 -7.81 -7.16
CA LEU A 381 -4.89 -6.66 -6.31
C LEU A 381 -5.19 -5.40 -7.14
N ALA A 382 -4.57 -5.21 -8.29
CA ALA A 382 -4.92 -4.12 -9.20
C ALA A 382 -6.37 -4.22 -9.68
N LEU A 383 -6.88 -5.43 -9.95
CA LEU A 383 -8.31 -5.64 -10.23
C LEU A 383 -9.19 -5.26 -9.04
N VAL A 384 -8.81 -5.64 -7.81
CA VAL A 384 -9.54 -5.28 -6.58
C VAL A 384 -9.65 -3.76 -6.43
N ILE A 385 -8.50 -3.07 -6.49
CA ILE A 385 -8.41 -1.61 -6.34
C ILE A 385 -9.25 -0.91 -7.41
N THR A 386 -9.10 -1.33 -8.68
CA THR A 386 -9.75 -0.68 -9.82
C THR A 386 -11.26 -0.94 -9.83
N LYS A 387 -11.72 -2.16 -9.52
CA LYS A 387 -13.15 -2.49 -9.47
C LYS A 387 -13.83 -1.81 -8.28
N GLY A 388 -13.19 -1.79 -7.11
CA GLY A 388 -13.67 -1.04 -5.95
C GLY A 388 -13.81 0.45 -6.28
N ALA A 389 -12.80 1.03 -6.95
CA ALA A 389 -12.86 2.42 -7.39
C ALA A 389 -14.01 2.63 -8.39
N LEU A 390 -14.19 1.73 -9.36
CA LEU A 390 -15.22 1.82 -10.40
C LEU A 390 -16.63 1.78 -9.81
N LEU A 391 -16.91 0.87 -8.88
CA LEU A 391 -18.26 0.67 -8.34
C LEU A 391 -18.65 1.69 -7.26
N ARG A 392 -17.70 2.47 -6.76
CA ARG A 392 -17.93 3.48 -5.73
C ARG A 392 -18.11 4.86 -6.33
N ASP A 393 -19.36 5.22 -6.64
CA ASP A 393 -19.75 6.50 -7.23
C ASP A 393 -20.02 7.57 -6.17
N GLU A 394 -18.95 7.94 -5.46
CA GLU A 394 -18.89 9.10 -4.54
C GLU A 394 -17.46 9.68 -4.56
N SER A 395 -17.24 10.75 -3.79
CA SER A 395 -15.90 11.22 -3.44
C SER A 395 -15.72 11.24 -1.93
N ARG A 396 -14.78 10.42 -1.43
CA ARG A 396 -14.50 10.26 0.00
C ARG A 396 -13.01 10.12 0.23
N GLY A 397 -12.43 11.09 0.97
CA GLY A 397 -11.02 11.05 1.34
C GLY A 397 -10.09 11.07 0.12
N ALA A 398 -9.27 10.02 -0.03
CA ALA A 398 -8.33 9.87 -1.12
C ALA A 398 -8.96 9.31 -2.42
N HIS A 399 -10.20 8.81 -2.35
CA HIS A 399 -10.98 8.46 -3.54
C HIS A 399 -11.76 9.68 -4.00
N TYR A 400 -11.47 10.15 -5.21
CA TYR A 400 -12.11 11.33 -5.79
C TYR A 400 -12.51 11.07 -7.24
N LYS A 401 -13.80 11.23 -7.52
CA LYS A 401 -14.41 11.18 -8.85
C LYS A 401 -15.07 12.53 -9.15
N PRO A 402 -14.59 13.30 -10.14
CA PRO A 402 -15.19 14.59 -10.46
C PRO A 402 -16.68 14.52 -10.82
N ASP A 403 -17.12 13.41 -11.43
CA ASP A 403 -18.53 13.18 -11.79
C ASP A 403 -19.42 12.91 -10.57
N PHE A 404 -18.81 12.58 -9.42
CA PHE A 404 -19.47 12.31 -8.14
C PHE A 404 -18.70 13.05 -7.02
N PRO A 405 -18.70 14.39 -7.02
CA PRO A 405 -17.76 15.19 -6.22
C PRO A 405 -18.08 15.19 -4.72
N ASP A 406 -19.30 14.81 -4.36
CA ASP A 406 -19.78 14.80 -2.99
C ASP A 406 -19.60 13.43 -2.32
N ARG A 407 -19.44 13.47 -0.98
CA ARG A 407 -19.54 12.28 -0.16
C ARG A 407 -20.99 11.81 -0.12
N ASN A 408 -21.24 10.54 -0.41
CA ASN A 408 -22.57 9.94 -0.38
C ASN A 408 -22.66 8.97 0.81
N ASP A 409 -23.18 9.44 1.94
CA ASP A 409 -23.36 8.59 3.13
C ASP A 409 -24.60 7.69 3.03
N GLU A 410 -25.58 8.02 2.18
CA GLU A 410 -26.80 7.21 2.02
C GLU A 410 -26.47 5.86 1.37
N ASP A 411 -25.69 5.87 0.29
CA ASP A 411 -25.36 4.65 -0.45
C ASP A 411 -24.03 4.03 -0.03
N PHE A 412 -23.05 4.87 0.35
CA PHE A 412 -21.65 4.48 0.51
C PHE A 412 -21.05 4.80 1.89
N LEU A 413 -21.86 4.92 2.95
CA LEU A 413 -21.33 4.79 4.32
C LEU A 413 -21.01 3.32 4.65
N LYS A 414 -20.15 2.73 3.83
CA LYS A 414 -19.85 1.29 3.77
C LYS A 414 -18.38 1.03 3.48
N THR A 415 -17.89 -0.09 3.98
CA THR A 415 -16.62 -0.72 3.61
C THR A 415 -16.82 -1.52 2.32
N THR A 416 -15.96 -1.32 1.32
CA THR A 416 -15.94 -2.14 0.11
C THR A 416 -15.25 -3.45 0.42
N MET A 417 -15.89 -4.58 0.15
CA MET A 417 -15.42 -5.92 0.50
C MET A 417 -15.19 -6.73 -0.77
N ALA A 418 -13.94 -7.15 -1.03
CA ALA A 418 -13.59 -7.96 -2.19
C ALA A 418 -13.30 -9.40 -1.79
N LYS A 419 -14.02 -10.36 -2.39
CA LYS A 419 -13.72 -11.80 -2.32
C LYS A 419 -13.21 -12.31 -3.65
N PHE A 420 -12.24 -13.22 -3.61
CA PHE A 420 -11.67 -13.80 -4.83
C PHE A 420 -12.61 -14.85 -5.40
N ASN A 421 -13.01 -14.71 -6.66
CA ASN A 421 -13.74 -15.76 -7.37
C ASN A 421 -12.73 -16.66 -8.12
N PRO A 422 -12.51 -17.92 -7.70
CA PRO A 422 -11.53 -18.81 -8.33
C PRO A 422 -11.94 -19.27 -9.74
N ALA A 423 -13.23 -19.22 -10.09
CA ALA A 423 -13.71 -19.62 -11.41
C ALA A 423 -13.44 -18.56 -12.48
N THR A 424 -13.42 -17.27 -12.10
CA THR A 424 -13.20 -16.15 -13.04
C THR A 424 -11.84 -15.48 -12.85
N GLY A 425 -11.20 -15.64 -11.69
CA GLY A 425 -10.01 -14.89 -11.30
C GLY A 425 -10.30 -13.41 -10.99
N GLU A 426 -11.57 -13.02 -10.87
CA GLU A 426 -11.99 -11.64 -10.66
C GLU A 426 -12.47 -11.39 -9.22
N PRO A 427 -12.40 -10.14 -8.72
CA PRO A 427 -12.99 -9.78 -7.44
C PRO A 427 -14.52 -9.71 -7.49
N GLU A 428 -15.18 -10.37 -6.55
CA GLU A 428 -16.58 -10.16 -6.22
C GLU A 428 -16.68 -9.08 -5.15
N ILE A 429 -17.35 -7.98 -5.49
CA ILE A 429 -17.48 -6.82 -4.59
C ILE A 429 -18.83 -6.88 -3.89
N THR A 430 -18.78 -6.87 -2.57
CA THR A 430 -19.91 -6.62 -1.68
C THR A 430 -19.59 -5.42 -0.78
N TYR A 431 -20.52 -5.05 0.09
CA TYR A 431 -20.36 -3.94 1.00
C TYR A 431 -20.76 -4.34 2.42
N GLU A 432 -20.04 -3.80 3.40
CA GLU A 432 -20.35 -3.94 4.83
C GLU A 432 -20.63 -2.54 5.40
N ASP A 433 -21.68 -2.41 6.20
CA ASP A 433 -22.03 -1.11 6.80
C ASP A 433 -20.98 -0.69 7.83
N VAL A 434 -20.72 0.62 7.92
CA VAL A 434 -19.81 1.17 8.93
C VAL A 434 -20.57 1.41 10.23
N ASP A 435 -20.07 0.88 11.35
CA ASP A 435 -20.61 1.17 12.68
C ASP A 435 -20.37 2.65 13.06
N VAL A 436 -21.48 3.38 13.21
CA VAL A 436 -21.49 4.81 13.61
C VAL A 436 -22.11 5.03 14.99
N SER A 437 -22.25 3.97 15.80
CA SER A 437 -22.87 4.03 17.12
C SER A 437 -22.14 4.98 18.09
N LEU A 438 -20.81 5.12 17.96
CA LEU A 438 -20.00 5.98 18.81
C LEU A 438 -19.92 7.43 18.32
N ILE A 439 -19.78 7.63 17.01
CA ILE A 439 -19.61 8.96 16.40
C ILE A 439 -20.47 9.05 15.13
N PRO A 440 -21.48 9.92 15.09
CA PRO A 440 -22.28 10.13 13.88
C PRO A 440 -21.45 10.83 12.78
N PRO A 441 -21.71 10.53 11.49
CA PRO A 441 -21.03 11.18 10.38
C PRO A 441 -21.24 12.70 10.40
N ARG A 442 -20.15 13.45 10.20
CA ARG A 442 -20.16 14.92 10.04
C ARG A 442 -19.37 15.34 8.82
N LYS A 443 -19.74 16.46 8.20
CA LYS A 443 -19.01 17.01 7.05
C LYS A 443 -17.59 17.39 7.50
N ARG A 444 -16.58 17.00 6.72
CA ARG A 444 -15.21 17.50 6.89
C ARG A 444 -15.09 18.77 6.06
N ASP A 445 -15.18 19.93 6.71
CA ASP A 445 -14.96 21.22 6.06
C ASP A 445 -13.57 21.74 6.42
N TYR A 446 -12.78 22.02 5.38
CA TYR A 446 -11.43 22.58 5.50
C TYR A 446 -11.34 23.97 4.83
N THR A 447 -12.48 24.56 4.47
CA THR A 447 -12.56 25.90 3.89
C THR A 447 -12.73 26.98 4.95
N SER A 448 -13.29 26.61 6.11
CA SER A 448 -13.45 27.46 7.28
C SER A 448 -12.72 26.83 8.48
N LYS A 449 -12.10 27.64 9.34
CA LYS A 449 -11.80 27.17 10.70
C LYS A 449 -13.16 27.05 11.39
N GLY A 450 -13.58 25.84 11.73
CA GLY A 450 -14.77 25.69 12.56
C GLY A 450 -14.58 26.50 13.85
N ASP A 451 -15.65 27.14 14.32
CA ASP A 451 -15.70 27.65 15.68
C ASP A 451 -15.58 26.44 16.61
N GLU A 452 -14.44 26.29 17.29
CA GLU A 452 -14.29 25.34 18.40
C GLU A 452 -15.13 25.77 19.61
#